data_AF-A0A9D7CS92-F1
#
_entry.id   AF-A0A9D7CS92-F1
#
_cell.length_a   1.000
_cell.length_b   1.000
_cell.length_c   1.000
_cell.angle_alpha   90.00
_cell.angle_beta   90.00
_cell.angle_gamma   90.00
#
_symmetry.space_group_name_H-M   'P 1'
#
loop_
_entity.id
_entity.type
_entity.pdbx_description
1 polymer ?
#
loop_
_entity_poly.entity_id
_entity_poly.type
_entity_poly.pdbx_seq_one_letter_code
_entity_poly.pdbx_strand_id
1 'polypeptide(L)'
;MSFPCACCGHRTLQNGSPSWETCPVCFWQDVPGDDWKSNRMTLAQGQQNYAQLGACAEAWVKACRLPAAFEERPGDWKSIKTRREEALAHLEVVLDDAFGGVLRDGGVTLHQMDVLDGYGSPADLAIAASRDPEVAWREVSDSKLMSFGMSLVFLDAKGFRFYIPAYMRLVARHIESATYSGLCGVWFALRGSAYDRERHYALLSAAQNRAIVTFLSIMRELGDPDECGDADQCLRAYWDAIP
;
A
#
# COMPACT_ATOMS: atom_id res chain seq x y z
N MET A 1 5.37 31.62 -3.45
CA MET A 1 4.41 30.81 -4.23
C MET A 1 3.50 30.11 -3.25
N SER A 2 2.22 29.97 -3.54
CA SER A 2 1.30 29.18 -2.71
C SER A 2 1.14 27.76 -3.24
N PHE A 3 0.87 26.82 -2.34
CA PHE A 3 0.72 25.39 -2.62
C PHE A 3 -0.75 24.98 -2.61
N PRO A 4 -1.12 23.97 -3.43
CA PRO A 4 -2.50 23.48 -3.49
C PRO A 4 -2.88 22.80 -2.18
N CYS A 5 -4.08 23.11 -1.68
CA CYS A 5 -4.69 22.38 -0.57
C CYS A 5 -4.94 20.91 -0.98
N ALA A 6 -4.59 19.95 -0.12
CA ALA A 6 -4.85 18.53 -0.38
C ALA A 6 -6.35 18.22 -0.57
N CYS A 7 -7.25 18.99 0.07
CA CYS A 7 -8.69 18.79 -0.01
C CYS A 7 -9.32 19.44 -1.26
N CYS A 8 -9.14 20.75 -1.47
CA CYS A 8 -9.82 21.45 -2.56
C CYS A 8 -8.92 21.78 -3.77
N GLY A 9 -7.62 21.55 -3.69
CA GLY A 9 -6.67 21.80 -4.77
C GLY A 9 -6.38 23.26 -5.11
N HIS A 10 -7.09 24.21 -4.53
CA HIS A 10 -6.79 25.64 -4.71
C HIS A 10 -5.48 26.00 -4.01
N ARG A 11 -4.68 26.87 -4.63
CA ARG A 11 -3.39 27.33 -4.10
C ARG A 11 -3.52 28.30 -2.92
N THR A 12 -3.89 27.77 -1.77
CA THR A 12 -4.18 28.58 -0.57
C THR A 12 -3.12 28.46 0.54
N LEU A 13 -2.24 27.45 0.47
CA LEU A 13 -1.27 27.17 1.53
C LEU A 13 0.03 27.93 1.26
N GLN A 14 0.68 28.44 2.31
CA GLN A 14 1.98 29.09 2.22
C GLN A 14 3.11 28.07 2.11
N ASN A 15 2.93 26.90 2.73
CA ASN A 15 3.87 25.77 2.69
C ASN A 15 3.28 24.57 1.95
N GLY A 16 4.15 23.66 1.51
CA GLY A 16 3.71 22.39 0.93
C GLY A 16 2.93 21.55 1.93
N SER A 17 1.92 20.83 1.46
CA SER A 17 1.14 19.92 2.31
C SER A 17 1.99 18.71 2.70
N PRO A 18 1.97 18.27 3.98
CA PRO A 18 1.20 18.86 5.09
C PRO A 18 1.86 20.14 5.67
N SER A 19 1.05 21.15 6.01
CA SER A 19 1.51 22.52 6.31
C SER A 19 1.08 23.09 7.68
N TRP A 20 0.24 22.39 8.45
CA TRP A 20 -0.45 22.89 9.66
C TRP A 20 -1.41 24.07 9.41
N GLU A 21 -1.62 24.45 8.15
CA GLU A 21 -2.47 25.59 7.78
C GLU A 21 -3.93 25.16 7.63
N THR A 22 -4.86 26.10 7.82
CA THR A 22 -6.28 25.88 7.50
C THR A 22 -6.60 26.55 6.18
N CYS A 23 -7.11 25.78 5.22
CA CYS A 23 -7.50 26.31 3.91
C CYS A 23 -8.72 27.23 4.06
N PRO A 24 -8.66 28.53 3.67
CA PRO A 24 -9.83 29.43 3.74
C PRO A 24 -10.93 29.09 2.71
N VAL A 25 -10.61 28.30 1.69
CA VAL A 25 -11.57 27.94 0.63
C VAL A 25 -12.45 26.76 1.04
N CYS A 26 -11.91 25.77 1.74
CA CYS A 26 -12.65 24.57 2.11
C CYS A 26 -12.62 24.25 3.61
N PHE A 27 -11.87 24.99 4.42
CA PHE A 27 -11.68 24.80 5.85
C PHE A 27 -10.94 23.51 6.26
N TRP A 28 -10.28 22.84 5.32
CA TRP A 28 -9.39 21.71 5.60
C TRP A 28 -8.19 22.14 6.44
N GLN A 29 -8.00 21.52 7.60
CA GLN A 29 -6.80 21.65 8.42
C GLN A 29 -5.75 20.67 7.91
N ASP A 30 -4.68 21.20 7.33
CA ASP A 30 -3.65 20.43 6.64
C ASP A 30 -2.58 19.92 7.63
N VAL A 31 -3.03 19.13 8.61
CA VAL A 31 -2.17 18.62 9.68
C VAL A 31 -1.49 17.31 9.29
N PRO A 32 -0.19 17.13 9.58
CA PRO A 32 0.50 15.86 9.36
C PRO A 32 0.01 14.76 10.32
N GLY A 33 0.01 13.51 9.84
CA GLY A 33 -0.33 12.31 10.61
C GLY A 33 -1.78 11.87 10.42
N ASP A 34 -2.25 10.97 11.29
CA ASP A 34 -3.53 10.26 11.11
C ASP A 34 -4.70 11.18 10.75
N ASP A 35 -5.48 10.69 9.79
CA ASP A 35 -6.69 11.26 9.18
C ASP A 35 -7.82 11.63 10.17
N TRP A 36 -7.56 11.67 11.47
CA TRP A 36 -8.49 12.10 12.51
C TRP A 36 -8.13 13.45 13.15
N LYS A 37 -6.93 13.98 12.89
CA LYS A 37 -6.54 15.32 13.36
C LYS A 37 -7.10 16.41 12.45
N SER A 38 -7.18 16.15 11.14
CA SER A 38 -7.72 17.05 10.12
C SER A 38 -9.24 17.10 10.21
N ASN A 39 -9.79 18.09 10.92
CA ASN A 39 -11.25 18.27 11.09
C ASN A 39 -12.03 17.01 11.56
N ARG A 40 -11.35 16.01 12.13
CA ARG A 40 -11.89 14.68 12.52
C ARG A 40 -12.46 13.87 11.36
N MET A 41 -11.84 13.92 10.19
CA MET A 41 -12.24 13.12 9.04
C MET A 41 -11.08 12.84 8.08
N THR A 42 -11.21 11.76 7.29
CA THR A 42 -10.22 11.40 6.27
C THR A 42 -10.16 12.43 5.15
N LEU A 43 -9.00 12.50 4.47
CA LEU A 43 -8.85 13.36 3.30
C LEU A 43 -9.88 13.04 2.21
N ALA A 44 -10.18 11.75 2.01
CA ALA A 44 -11.19 11.31 1.06
C ALA A 44 -12.58 11.88 1.41
N GLN A 45 -12.97 11.84 2.69
CA GLN A 45 -14.24 12.40 3.15
C GLN A 45 -14.27 13.92 2.97
N GLY A 46 -13.18 14.62 3.32
CA GLY A 46 -13.06 16.07 3.12
C GLY A 46 -13.19 16.49 1.65
N GLN A 47 -12.52 15.76 0.74
CA GLN A 47 -12.60 15.99 -0.70
C GLN A 47 -14.02 15.77 -1.24
N GLN A 48 -14.70 14.70 -0.80
CA GLN A 48 -16.08 14.42 -1.18
C GLN A 48 -17.03 15.52 -0.69
N ASN A 49 -16.87 15.94 0.57
CA ASN A 49 -17.66 17.01 1.15
C ASN A 49 -17.45 18.32 0.40
N TYR A 50 -16.20 18.67 0.06
CA TYR A 50 -15.92 19.88 -0.70
C TYR A 50 -16.61 19.87 -2.08
N ALA A 51 -16.60 18.73 -2.77
CA ALA A 51 -17.26 18.59 -4.05
C ALA A 51 -18.79 18.80 -3.97
N GLN A 52 -19.41 18.54 -2.81
CA GLN A 52 -20.86 18.67 -2.59
C GLN A 52 -21.27 20.01 -1.96
N LEU A 53 -20.46 20.52 -1.03
CA LEU A 53 -20.82 21.60 -0.12
C LEU A 53 -20.00 22.89 -0.35
N GLY A 54 -18.88 22.81 -1.09
CA GLY A 54 -17.87 23.87 -1.12
C GLY A 54 -17.06 23.99 0.17
N ALA A 55 -17.22 23.05 1.10
CA ALA A 55 -16.51 22.98 2.39
C ALA A 55 -16.16 21.53 2.73
N CYS A 56 -15.09 21.30 3.49
CA CYS A 56 -14.67 19.97 3.92
C CYS A 56 -15.65 19.34 4.92
N ALA A 57 -16.52 20.12 5.56
CA ALA A 57 -17.62 19.65 6.40
C ALA A 57 -18.77 20.64 6.40
N GLU A 58 -20.00 20.16 6.64
CA GLU A 58 -21.20 21.00 6.76
C GLU A 58 -21.04 22.09 7.83
N ALA A 59 -20.42 21.76 8.96
CA ALA A 59 -20.19 22.70 10.07
C ALA A 59 -19.36 23.93 9.65
N TRP A 60 -18.58 23.84 8.57
CA TRP A 60 -17.63 24.87 8.15
C TRP A 60 -18.07 25.69 6.94
N VAL A 61 -19.25 25.42 6.37
CA VAL A 61 -19.75 26.13 5.16
C VAL A 61 -19.74 27.65 5.35
N LYS A 62 -20.17 28.13 6.52
CA LYS A 62 -20.20 29.58 6.83
C LYS A 62 -18.81 30.21 7.04
N ALA A 63 -17.79 29.40 7.28
CA ALA A 63 -16.41 29.84 7.48
C ALA A 63 -15.58 29.80 6.19
N CYS A 64 -16.10 29.18 5.13
CA CYS A 64 -15.46 29.10 3.82
C CYS A 64 -15.70 30.37 3.00
N ARG A 65 -14.79 30.64 2.05
CA ARG A 65 -14.97 31.66 1.00
C ARG A 65 -14.74 31.06 -0.38
N LEU A 66 -15.21 31.75 -1.41
CA LEU A 66 -14.82 31.43 -2.79
C LEU A 66 -13.29 31.62 -2.98
N PRO A 67 -12.67 30.79 -3.83
CA PRO A 67 -11.28 30.98 -4.22
C PRO A 67 -11.11 32.31 -4.97
N ALA A 68 -10.00 33.00 -4.72
CA ALA A 68 -9.63 34.18 -5.50
C ALA A 68 -9.13 33.76 -6.88
N ALA A 69 -9.13 34.69 -7.85
CA ALA A 69 -8.72 34.40 -9.23
C ALA A 69 -7.29 33.85 -9.35
N PHE A 70 -6.38 34.22 -8.44
CA PHE A 70 -5.00 33.74 -8.41
C PHE A 70 -4.82 32.44 -7.61
N GLU A 71 -5.86 31.96 -6.91
CA GLU A 71 -5.87 30.68 -6.19
C GLU A 71 -6.37 29.56 -7.12
N GLU A 72 -5.88 29.55 -8.35
CA GLU A 72 -6.23 28.53 -9.33
C GLU A 72 -5.89 27.12 -8.82
N ARG A 73 -6.67 26.14 -9.27
CA ARG A 73 -6.35 24.73 -9.05
C ARG A 73 -5.34 24.30 -10.12
N PRO A 74 -4.15 23.76 -9.75
CA PRO A 74 -3.21 23.23 -10.74
C PRO A 74 -3.87 22.19 -11.63
N GLY A 75 -3.57 22.21 -12.93
CA GLY A 75 -4.18 21.28 -13.90
C GLY A 75 -3.80 19.82 -13.67
N ASP A 76 -2.70 19.58 -12.96
CA ASP A 76 -2.21 18.27 -12.52
C ASP A 76 -2.70 17.87 -11.12
N TRP A 77 -3.49 18.70 -10.44
CA TRP A 77 -4.06 18.33 -9.14
C TRP A 77 -5.10 17.22 -9.28
N LYS A 78 -5.01 16.22 -8.40
CA LYS A 78 -5.87 15.04 -8.39
C LYS A 78 -6.38 14.75 -6.99
N SER A 79 -7.62 14.28 -6.90
CA SER A 79 -8.18 13.77 -5.64
C SER A 79 -7.40 12.53 -5.16
N ILE A 80 -7.48 12.21 -3.87
CA ILE A 80 -6.82 11.02 -3.31
C ILE A 80 -7.34 9.76 -3.98
N LYS A 81 -8.64 9.71 -4.30
CA LYS A 81 -9.26 8.63 -5.07
C LYS A 81 -8.60 8.45 -6.44
N THR A 82 -8.47 9.54 -7.22
CA THR A 82 -7.86 9.47 -8.56
C THR A 82 -6.39 9.07 -8.46
N ARG A 83 -5.65 9.61 -7.49
CA ARG A 83 -4.25 9.24 -7.25
C ARG A 83 -4.10 7.76 -6.91
N ARG A 84 -4.99 7.21 -6.07
CA ARG A 84 -5.03 5.78 -5.75
C ARG A 84 -5.32 4.96 -7.00
N GLU A 85 -6.36 5.29 -7.77
CA GLU A 85 -6.71 4.56 -9.01
C GLU A 85 -5.52 4.51 -9.99
N GLU A 86 -4.85 5.64 -10.21
CA GLU A 86 -3.67 5.71 -11.09
C GLU A 86 -2.47 4.93 -10.54
N ALA A 87 -2.21 5.04 -9.23
CA ALA A 87 -1.12 4.33 -8.58
C ALA A 87 -1.34 2.81 -8.62
N LEU A 88 -2.56 2.34 -8.40
CA LEU A 88 -2.92 0.93 -8.48
C LEU A 88 -2.81 0.41 -9.92
N ALA A 89 -3.28 1.17 -10.91
CA ALA A 89 -3.10 0.81 -12.31
C ALA A 89 -1.61 0.73 -12.70
N HIS A 90 -0.79 1.67 -12.21
CA HIS A 90 0.65 1.63 -12.42
C HIS A 90 1.29 0.41 -11.74
N LEU A 91 0.89 0.10 -10.51
CA LEU A 91 1.41 -1.04 -9.76
C LEU A 91 1.12 -2.36 -10.47
N GLU A 92 -0.09 -2.57 -11.01
CA GLU A 92 -0.42 -3.79 -11.76
C GLU A 92 0.54 -3.99 -12.96
N VAL A 93 0.84 -2.93 -13.72
CA VAL A 93 1.81 -2.99 -14.83
C VAL A 93 3.21 -3.35 -14.32
N VAL A 94 3.66 -2.70 -13.25
CA VAL A 94 4.98 -2.94 -12.66
C VAL A 94 5.11 -4.37 -12.12
N LEU A 95 4.08 -4.89 -11.47
CA LEU A 95 4.02 -6.27 -11.00
C LEU A 95 4.03 -7.25 -12.17
N ASP A 96 3.27 -6.96 -13.22
CA ASP A 96 3.21 -7.81 -14.41
C ASP A 96 4.56 -7.88 -15.13
N ASP A 97 5.24 -6.76 -15.31
CA ASP A 97 6.57 -6.71 -15.94
C ASP A 97 7.63 -7.44 -15.10
N ALA A 98 7.61 -7.27 -13.77
CA ALA A 98 8.64 -7.81 -12.88
C ALA A 98 8.41 -9.28 -12.48
N PHE A 99 7.15 -9.69 -12.32
CA PHE A 99 6.78 -11.01 -11.82
C PHE A 99 5.96 -11.85 -12.81
N GLY A 100 5.62 -11.33 -13.99
CA GLY A 100 4.70 -12.03 -14.90
C GLY A 100 5.17 -13.37 -15.40
N GLY A 101 6.49 -13.54 -15.58
CA GLY A 101 7.12 -14.81 -15.94
C GLY A 101 7.48 -15.71 -14.76
N VAL A 102 7.16 -15.34 -13.51
CA VAL A 102 7.44 -16.17 -12.34
C VAL A 102 6.41 -17.28 -12.24
N LEU A 103 6.85 -18.49 -12.56
CA LEU A 103 6.08 -19.72 -12.39
C LEU A 103 6.53 -20.46 -11.13
N ARG A 104 5.64 -21.27 -10.56
CA ARG A 104 5.97 -22.16 -9.45
C ARG A 104 6.97 -23.22 -9.93
N ASP A 105 8.17 -23.19 -9.38
CA ASP A 105 9.25 -24.16 -9.63
C ASP A 105 9.83 -24.64 -8.29
N GLY A 106 9.09 -25.51 -7.62
CA GLY A 106 9.37 -25.88 -6.23
C GLY A 106 9.15 -24.69 -5.27
N GLY A 107 9.97 -24.62 -4.22
CA GLY A 107 9.76 -23.69 -3.11
C GLY A 107 8.72 -24.19 -2.11
N VAL A 108 8.75 -23.64 -0.90
CA VAL A 108 7.73 -23.97 0.09
C VAL A 108 6.42 -23.28 -0.29
N THR A 109 5.32 -24.02 -0.27
CA THR A 109 3.96 -23.52 -0.58
C THR A 109 3.20 -23.10 0.68
N LEU A 110 2.08 -22.39 0.53
CA LEU A 110 1.33 -21.87 1.67
C LEU A 110 0.83 -22.97 2.61
N HIS A 111 0.26 -24.06 2.09
CA HIS A 111 -0.21 -25.15 2.96
C HIS A 111 0.93 -25.98 3.55
N GLN A 112 2.12 -25.98 2.94
CA GLN A 112 3.28 -26.68 3.50
C GLN A 112 3.79 -26.03 4.78
N MET A 113 3.44 -24.76 5.05
CA MET A 113 3.90 -24.06 6.26
C MET A 113 3.43 -24.70 7.55
N ASP A 114 2.12 -24.96 7.65
CA ASP A 114 1.55 -25.57 8.86
C ASP A 114 2.17 -26.94 9.14
N VAL A 115 2.53 -27.67 8.09
CA VAL A 115 3.21 -28.96 8.20
C VAL A 115 4.65 -28.80 8.68
N LEU A 116 5.40 -27.83 8.15
CA LEU A 116 6.78 -27.56 8.59
C LEU A 116 6.85 -27.11 10.04
N ASP A 117 5.94 -26.23 10.45
CA ASP A 117 5.85 -25.74 11.85
C ASP A 117 5.48 -26.87 12.82
N GLY A 118 4.62 -27.79 12.37
CA GLY A 118 4.25 -29.01 13.09
C GLY A 118 5.26 -30.16 13.01
N TYR A 119 6.45 -29.95 12.43
CA TYR A 119 7.46 -31.01 12.20
C TYR A 119 6.92 -32.25 11.47
N GLY A 120 5.99 -32.02 10.53
CA GLY A 120 5.32 -33.07 9.77
C GLY A 120 6.26 -33.84 8.83
N SER A 121 5.79 -35.01 8.39
CA SER A 121 6.61 -35.91 7.58
C SER A 121 6.72 -35.44 6.12
N PRO A 122 7.69 -35.98 5.34
CA PRO A 122 7.75 -35.75 3.90
C PRO A 122 6.46 -36.12 3.15
N ALA A 123 5.70 -37.10 3.64
CA ALA A 123 4.41 -37.48 3.07
C ALA A 123 3.35 -36.38 3.32
N ASP A 124 3.32 -35.81 4.52
CA ASP A 124 2.42 -34.70 4.87
C ASP A 124 2.73 -33.46 4.04
N LEU A 125 4.01 -33.18 3.79
CA LEU A 125 4.45 -32.07 2.92
C LEU A 125 4.00 -32.26 1.47
N ALA A 126 4.00 -33.49 0.96
CA ALA A 126 3.51 -33.78 -0.39
C ALA A 126 1.99 -33.60 -0.50
N ILE A 127 1.24 -34.03 0.53
CA ILE A 127 -0.21 -33.81 0.61
C ILE A 127 -0.53 -32.32 0.68
N ALA A 128 0.17 -31.58 1.54
CA ALA A 128 -0.01 -30.14 1.66
C ALA A 128 0.29 -29.41 0.34
N ALA A 129 1.40 -29.74 -0.34
CA ALA A 129 1.74 -29.15 -1.63
C ALA A 129 0.66 -29.37 -2.71
N SER A 130 -0.06 -30.50 -2.66
CA SER A 130 -1.16 -30.77 -3.61
C SER A 130 -2.35 -29.81 -3.48
N ARG A 131 -2.45 -29.10 -2.34
CA ARG A 131 -3.45 -28.05 -2.08
C ARG A 131 -3.04 -26.68 -2.63
N ASP A 132 -1.84 -26.59 -3.20
CA ASP A 132 -1.29 -25.41 -3.87
C ASP A 132 -1.05 -25.69 -5.37
N PRO A 133 -2.12 -25.97 -6.15
CA PRO A 133 -1.97 -26.37 -7.54
C PRO A 133 -1.52 -25.23 -8.45
N GLU A 134 -1.65 -23.97 -8.01
CA GLU A 134 -1.44 -22.78 -8.82
C GLU A 134 -0.04 -22.76 -9.44
N VAL A 135 0.05 -22.53 -10.75
CA VAL A 135 1.33 -22.47 -11.48
C VAL A 135 1.78 -21.04 -11.63
N ALA A 136 0.85 -20.11 -11.80
CA ALA A 136 1.11 -18.68 -11.84
C ALA A 136 0.57 -18.01 -10.57
N TRP A 137 1.31 -17.05 -10.03
CA TRP A 137 0.94 -16.36 -8.80
C TRP A 137 -0.42 -15.62 -8.89
N ARG A 138 -0.85 -15.26 -10.10
CA ARG A 138 -2.15 -14.60 -10.34
C ARG A 138 -3.34 -15.50 -10.10
N GLU A 139 -3.15 -16.82 -10.15
CA GLU A 139 -4.18 -17.84 -9.94
C GLU A 139 -4.49 -18.04 -8.45
N VAL A 140 -3.59 -17.62 -7.56
CA VAL A 140 -3.79 -17.74 -6.11
C VAL A 140 -4.93 -16.82 -5.70
N SER A 141 -5.98 -17.40 -5.13
CA SER A 141 -7.19 -16.66 -4.77
C SER A 141 -6.99 -15.77 -3.56
N ASP A 142 -7.71 -14.64 -3.52
CA ASP A 142 -7.68 -13.69 -2.41
C ASP A 142 -8.04 -14.36 -1.08
N SER A 143 -9.08 -15.20 -1.06
CA SER A 143 -9.48 -15.97 0.13
C SER A 143 -8.36 -16.85 0.68
N LYS A 144 -7.53 -17.42 -0.22
CA LYS A 144 -6.40 -18.25 0.18
C LYS A 144 -5.28 -17.41 0.76
N LEU A 145 -4.89 -16.33 0.09
CA LEU A 145 -3.90 -15.38 0.61
C LEU A 145 -4.28 -14.85 2.00
N MET A 146 -5.55 -14.49 2.19
CA MET A 146 -6.08 -14.04 3.48
C MET A 146 -6.02 -15.12 4.57
N SER A 147 -6.27 -16.39 4.21
CA SER A 147 -6.17 -17.51 5.16
C SER A 147 -4.72 -17.77 5.61
N PHE A 148 -3.75 -17.38 4.79
CA PHE A 148 -2.31 -17.58 5.01
C PHE A 148 -1.57 -16.25 5.23
N GLY A 149 -2.24 -15.33 5.92
CA GLY A 149 -1.80 -13.96 6.12
C GLY A 149 -0.39 -13.75 6.70
N MET A 150 0.07 -14.68 7.53
CA MET A 150 1.41 -14.67 8.15
C MET A 150 2.44 -15.54 7.42
N SER A 151 2.01 -16.34 6.44
CA SER A 151 2.84 -17.43 5.90
C SER A 151 4.05 -16.94 5.10
N LEU A 152 4.02 -15.70 4.58
CA LEU A 152 5.13 -15.12 3.82
C LEU A 152 6.46 -15.15 4.58
N VAL A 153 6.47 -14.95 5.90
CA VAL A 153 7.70 -14.90 6.71
C VAL A 153 8.38 -16.27 6.84
N PHE A 154 7.67 -17.34 6.52
CA PHE A 154 8.15 -18.71 6.64
C PHE A 154 8.58 -19.33 5.31
N LEU A 155 8.34 -18.64 4.18
CA LEU A 155 8.70 -19.12 2.85
C LEU A 155 10.21 -19.19 2.65
N ASP A 156 10.65 -20.07 1.75
CA ASP A 156 12.00 -19.97 1.20
C ASP A 156 12.05 -18.93 0.06
N ALA A 157 13.24 -18.67 -0.48
CA ALA A 157 13.42 -17.67 -1.54
C ALA A 157 12.51 -17.91 -2.76
N LYS A 158 12.27 -19.19 -3.11
CA LYS A 158 11.43 -19.58 -4.25
C LYS A 158 9.96 -19.32 -3.99
N GLY A 159 9.45 -19.78 -2.85
CA GLY A 159 8.08 -19.54 -2.41
C GLY A 159 7.81 -18.05 -2.23
N PHE A 160 8.72 -17.32 -1.58
CA PHE A 160 8.61 -15.88 -1.37
C PHE A 160 8.48 -15.13 -2.69
N ARG A 161 9.41 -15.37 -3.63
CA ARG A 161 9.38 -14.77 -4.97
C ARG A 161 8.10 -15.09 -5.76
N PHE A 162 7.52 -16.27 -5.55
CA PHE A 162 6.26 -16.67 -6.18
C PHE A 162 5.05 -15.95 -5.56
N TYR A 163 4.91 -15.93 -4.23
CA TYR A 163 3.71 -15.42 -3.57
C TYR A 163 3.70 -13.90 -3.32
N ILE A 164 4.85 -13.25 -3.14
CA ILE A 164 4.92 -11.83 -2.81
C ILE A 164 4.15 -10.90 -3.78
N PRO A 165 4.17 -11.07 -5.13
CA PRO A 165 3.35 -10.22 -6.00
C PRO A 165 1.84 -10.39 -5.77
N ALA A 166 1.38 -11.60 -5.44
CA ALA A 166 -0.04 -11.86 -5.17
C ALA A 166 -0.49 -11.14 -3.90
N TYR A 167 0.34 -11.15 -2.85
CA TYR A 167 0.09 -10.42 -1.61
C TYR A 167 0.16 -8.90 -1.78
N MET A 168 1.19 -8.37 -2.47
CA MET A 168 1.27 -6.93 -2.75
C MET A 168 0.05 -6.43 -3.52
N ARG A 169 -0.40 -7.20 -4.52
CA ARG A 169 -1.61 -6.92 -5.28
C ARG A 169 -2.86 -6.91 -4.38
N LEU A 170 -2.99 -7.90 -3.49
CA LEU A 170 -4.13 -7.98 -2.56
C LEU A 170 -4.15 -6.78 -1.60
N VAL A 171 -3.02 -6.46 -0.96
CA VAL A 171 -2.92 -5.31 -0.04
C VAL A 171 -3.25 -4.02 -0.78
N ALA A 172 -2.69 -3.81 -1.97
CA ALA A 172 -2.92 -2.61 -2.76
C ALA A 172 -4.39 -2.43 -3.18
N ARG A 173 -5.11 -3.51 -3.50
CA ARG A 173 -6.57 -3.42 -3.76
C ARG A 173 -7.40 -3.04 -2.53
N HIS A 174 -6.82 -3.15 -1.34
CA HIS A 174 -7.44 -2.80 -0.07
C HIS A 174 -6.77 -1.60 0.62
N ILE A 175 -6.09 -0.74 -0.16
CA ILE A 175 -5.34 0.44 0.28
C ILE A 175 -6.09 1.42 1.20
N GLU A 176 -7.43 1.35 1.25
CA GLU A 176 -8.28 2.22 2.08
C GLU A 176 -8.77 1.55 3.37
N SER A 177 -8.40 0.29 3.63
CA SER A 177 -9.00 -0.54 4.68
C SER A 177 -7.96 -0.96 5.71
N ALA A 178 -7.96 -0.29 6.87
CA ALA A 178 -7.24 -0.71 8.09
C ALA A 178 -7.59 -2.16 8.56
N THR A 179 -8.64 -2.76 8.02
CA THR A 179 -9.20 -4.05 8.45
C THR A 179 -8.40 -5.28 8.01
N TYR A 180 -7.31 -5.12 7.25
CA TYR A 180 -6.46 -6.23 6.83
C TYR A 180 -5.30 -6.52 7.80
N SER A 181 -5.56 -6.51 9.11
CA SER A 181 -4.64 -7.04 10.13
C SER A 181 -4.19 -8.48 9.82
N GLY A 182 -5.02 -9.23 9.08
CA GLY A 182 -4.69 -10.55 8.56
C GLY A 182 -3.48 -10.57 7.62
N LEU A 183 -3.11 -9.48 6.94
CA LEU A 183 -1.98 -9.47 5.98
C LEU A 183 -0.70 -8.87 6.55
N CYS A 184 -0.60 -8.69 7.88
CA CYS A 184 0.61 -8.14 8.52
C CYS A 184 1.90 -8.92 8.20
N GLY A 185 1.81 -10.19 7.81
CA GLY A 185 2.95 -10.97 7.34
C GLY A 185 3.68 -10.35 6.15
N VAL A 186 3.01 -9.54 5.32
CA VAL A 186 3.64 -8.77 4.23
C VAL A 186 4.65 -7.78 4.81
N TRP A 187 4.23 -6.98 5.79
CA TRP A 187 5.08 -5.97 6.43
C TRP A 187 6.25 -6.62 7.17
N PHE A 188 6.01 -7.72 7.89
CA PHE A 188 7.09 -8.46 8.55
C PHE A 188 8.09 -9.03 7.55
N ALA A 189 7.61 -9.66 6.47
CA ALA A 189 8.47 -10.28 5.48
C ALA A 189 9.24 -9.25 4.65
N LEU A 190 8.67 -8.06 4.38
CA LEU A 190 9.32 -6.96 3.68
C LEU A 190 10.23 -6.11 4.58
N ARG A 191 9.99 -6.08 5.90
CA ARG A 191 10.91 -5.43 6.83
C ARG A 191 12.16 -6.28 7.06
N GLY A 192 11.95 -7.57 7.35
CA GLY A 192 12.92 -8.66 7.48
C GLY A 192 14.14 -8.38 8.38
N SER A 193 14.51 -9.32 9.24
CA SER A 193 15.87 -9.29 9.84
C SER A 193 16.94 -9.51 8.76
N ALA A 194 18.22 -9.28 9.07
CA ALA A 194 19.31 -9.59 8.14
C ALA A 194 19.24 -11.05 7.63
N TYR A 195 18.89 -11.98 8.52
CA TYR A 195 18.68 -13.39 8.20
C TYR A 195 17.50 -13.60 7.24
N ASP A 196 16.36 -12.96 7.49
CA ASP A 196 15.18 -13.09 6.62
C ASP A 196 15.45 -12.54 5.22
N ARG A 197 16.26 -11.49 5.10
CA ARG A 197 16.63 -10.88 3.82
C ARG A 197 17.47 -11.83 2.97
N GLU A 198 18.49 -12.45 3.56
CA GLU A 198 19.30 -13.46 2.88
C GLU A 198 18.46 -14.65 2.43
N ARG A 199 17.44 -15.02 3.21
CA ARG A 199 16.56 -16.13 2.89
C ARG A 199 15.51 -15.79 1.82
N HIS A 200 14.80 -14.68 1.97
CA HIS A 200 13.65 -14.35 1.13
C HIS A 200 14.06 -13.64 -0.16
N TYR A 201 15.04 -12.74 -0.08
CA TYR A 201 15.32 -11.81 -1.17
C TYR A 201 16.38 -12.33 -2.15
N ALA A 202 17.06 -13.45 -1.82
CA ALA A 202 18.17 -13.99 -2.59
C ALA A 202 17.87 -14.25 -4.08
N LEU A 203 16.61 -14.49 -4.44
CA LEU A 203 16.20 -14.78 -5.82
C LEU A 203 15.48 -13.61 -6.51
N LEU A 204 15.34 -12.46 -5.84
CA LEU A 204 14.69 -11.29 -6.43
C LEU A 204 15.62 -10.63 -7.45
N SER A 205 15.09 -10.35 -8.63
CA SER A 205 15.79 -9.56 -9.63
C SER A 205 15.74 -8.06 -9.30
N ALA A 206 16.57 -7.25 -9.94
CA ALA A 206 16.51 -5.79 -9.81
C ALA A 206 15.13 -5.23 -10.20
N ALA A 207 14.45 -5.81 -11.20
CA ALA A 207 13.10 -5.41 -11.58
C ALA A 207 12.07 -5.74 -10.48
N GLN A 208 12.22 -6.91 -9.84
CA GLN A 208 11.35 -7.35 -8.74
C GLN A 208 11.55 -6.50 -7.49
N ASN A 209 12.79 -6.12 -7.19
CA ASN A 209 13.07 -5.19 -6.10
C ASN A 209 12.42 -3.82 -6.34
N ARG A 210 12.56 -3.26 -7.55
CA ARG A 210 11.90 -1.98 -7.89
C ARG A 210 10.37 -2.06 -7.82
N ALA A 211 9.78 -3.20 -8.17
CA ALA A 211 8.35 -3.42 -8.01
C ALA A 211 7.92 -3.39 -6.53
N ILE A 212 8.70 -3.99 -5.64
CA ILE A 212 8.47 -3.93 -4.19
C ILE A 212 8.64 -2.50 -3.66
N VAL A 213 9.68 -1.77 -4.09
CA VAL A 213 9.87 -0.35 -3.74
C VAL A 213 8.68 0.50 -4.19
N THR A 214 8.17 0.25 -5.41
CA THR A 214 7.00 0.94 -5.95
C THR A 214 5.77 0.68 -5.09
N PHE A 215 5.50 -0.59 -4.75
CA PHE A 215 4.43 -0.96 -3.83
C PHE A 215 4.56 -0.23 -2.49
N LEU A 216 5.72 -0.32 -1.83
CA LEU A 216 5.94 0.32 -0.53
C LEU A 216 5.78 1.85 -0.59
N SER A 217 6.23 2.49 -1.67
CA SER A 217 6.10 3.94 -1.86
C SER A 217 4.63 4.34 -2.01
N ILE A 218 3.83 3.56 -2.76
CA ILE A 218 2.38 3.75 -2.88
C ILE A 218 1.72 3.62 -1.51
N MET A 219 2.05 2.58 -0.75
CA MET A 219 1.46 2.34 0.57
C MET A 219 1.83 3.44 1.58
N ARG A 220 3.08 3.93 1.56
CA ARG A 220 3.53 5.06 2.38
C ARG A 220 2.77 6.35 2.08
N GLU A 221 2.44 6.61 0.82
CA GLU A 221 1.88 7.89 0.38
C GLU A 221 0.36 7.93 0.27
N LEU A 222 -0.26 6.79 -0.01
CA LEU A 222 -1.67 6.68 -0.37
C LEU A 222 -2.42 5.63 0.46
N GLY A 223 -1.72 4.87 1.30
CA GLY A 223 -2.29 3.86 2.18
C GLY A 223 -3.19 4.42 3.28
N ASP A 224 -3.79 3.50 4.02
CA ASP A 224 -4.39 3.81 5.31
C ASP A 224 -3.31 4.29 6.30
N PRO A 225 -3.61 5.19 7.26
CA PRO A 225 -2.63 5.72 8.19
C PRO A 225 -1.81 4.64 8.94
N ASP A 226 -2.42 3.52 9.32
CA ASP A 226 -1.72 2.43 10.01
C ASP A 226 -0.67 1.78 9.09
N GLU A 227 -1.04 1.52 7.83
CA GLU A 227 -0.17 0.88 6.84
C GLU A 227 0.93 1.81 6.31
N CYS A 228 0.68 3.13 6.28
CA CYS A 228 1.70 4.12 5.92
C CYS A 228 2.94 4.00 6.80
N GLY A 229 2.75 3.80 8.11
CA GLY A 229 3.82 3.65 9.09
C GLY A 229 4.60 2.34 8.90
N ASP A 230 3.93 1.24 8.56
CA ASP A 230 4.59 -0.03 8.29
C ASP A 230 5.38 -0.02 6.97
N ALA A 231 4.85 0.62 5.92
CA ALA A 231 5.52 0.79 4.65
C ALA A 231 6.78 1.67 4.79
N ASP A 232 6.71 2.80 5.51
CA ASP A 232 7.86 3.67 5.80
C ASP A 232 8.96 2.91 6.57
N GLN A 233 8.57 2.09 7.56
CA GLN A 233 9.52 1.25 8.28
C GLN A 233 10.20 0.22 7.37
N CYS A 234 9.47 -0.42 6.44
CA CYS A 234 10.08 -1.33 5.48
C CYS A 234 11.08 -0.61 4.58
N LEU A 235 10.71 0.55 4.03
CA LEU A 235 11.54 1.39 3.18
C LEU A 235 12.87 1.73 3.86
N ARG A 236 12.80 2.33 5.06
CA ARG A 236 14.00 2.72 5.82
C ARG A 236 14.87 1.53 6.25
N ALA A 237 14.26 0.37 6.50
CA ALA A 237 14.98 -0.79 7.00
C ALA A 237 15.87 -1.46 5.94
N TYR A 238 15.50 -1.38 4.66
CA TYR A 238 16.22 -2.05 3.57
C TYR A 238 16.01 -1.41 2.21
N TRP A 239 14.76 -1.10 1.84
CA TRP A 239 14.40 -0.85 0.45
C TRP A 239 14.81 0.52 -0.10
N ASP A 240 14.99 1.55 0.74
CA ASP A 240 15.50 2.86 0.32
C ASP A 240 16.95 2.81 -0.21
N ALA A 241 17.71 1.78 0.17
CA ALA A 241 19.06 1.56 -0.31
C ALA A 241 19.12 0.82 -1.66
N ILE A 242 17.98 0.34 -2.16
CA ILE A 242 17.91 -0.44 -3.39
C ILE A 242 17.64 0.50 -4.59
N PRO A 243 18.48 0.46 -5.64
CA PRO A 243 18.37 1.36 -6.79
C PRO A 243 17.21 1.04 -7.75
#